data_AF-A0A2J6H1T1-F1
#
_entry.id   AF-A0A2J6H1T1-F1
#
_cell.length_a   1.000
_cell.length_b   1.000
_cell.length_c   1.000
_cell.angle_alpha   90.00
_cell.angle_beta   90.00
_cell.angle_gamma   90.00
#
_symmetry.space_group_name_H-M   'P 1'
#
loop_
_entity.id
_entity.type
_entity.pdbx_description
1 polymer ?
#
loop_
_entity_poly.entity_id
_entity_poly.type
_entity_poly.pdbx_seq_one_letter_code
_entity_poly.pdbx_strand_id
1 'polypeptide(L)'
;MDPIMPTNATEQVTGIYTYFKWVQETSAGQFFLWILFGLFILFYLSIKQYTSNGRAFLASSFFCMAISAILTVLQLLNSMYAYAFILLTGIGVVWSYLENRVE
;
A
#
# COMPACT_ATOMS: atom_id res chain seq x y z
N MET A 1 26.63 -30.68 24.35
CA MET A 1 26.10 -30.70 22.98
C MET A 1 24.96 -29.71 22.98
N ASP A 2 25.23 -28.50 22.50
CA ASP A 2 24.19 -27.48 22.38
C ASP A 2 23.16 -27.95 21.36
N PRO A 3 21.86 -27.89 21.65
CA PRO A 3 20.85 -28.28 20.69
C PRO A 3 20.88 -27.27 19.54
N ILE A 4 21.28 -27.74 18.37
CA ILE A 4 21.10 -27.03 17.10
C ILE A 4 19.59 -26.94 16.89
N MET A 5 18.98 -25.84 17.32
CA MET A 5 17.59 -25.58 16.99
C MET A 5 17.49 -25.41 15.48
N PRO A 6 16.66 -26.20 14.77
CA PRO A 6 16.35 -25.88 13.40
C PRO A 6 15.63 -24.53 13.43
N THR A 7 16.25 -23.50 12.89
CA THR A 7 15.62 -22.20 12.65
C THR A 7 14.53 -22.42 11.61
N ASN A 8 13.38 -22.89 12.09
CA ASN A 8 12.17 -23.11 11.31
C ASN A 8 11.74 -21.73 10.80
N ALA A 9 11.92 -21.47 9.51
CA ALA A 9 11.49 -20.23 8.87
C ALA A 9 10.01 -19.89 9.15
N THR A 10 9.20 -20.91 9.45
CA THR A 10 7.80 -20.81 9.91
C THR A 10 7.62 -20.04 11.23
N GLU A 11 8.52 -20.17 12.20
CA GLU A 11 8.43 -19.41 13.47
C GLU A 11 8.74 -17.92 13.25
N GLN A 12 9.67 -17.60 12.35
CA GLN A 12 10.03 -16.22 12.03
C GLN A 12 8.91 -15.50 11.25
N VAL A 13 8.26 -16.18 10.29
CA VAL A 13 7.13 -15.62 9.53
C VAL A 13 5.92 -15.37 10.44
N THR A 14 5.67 -16.28 11.39
CA THR A 14 4.59 -16.11 12.38
C THR A 14 4.92 -14.98 13.36
N GLY A 15 6.19 -14.84 13.76
CA GLY A 15 6.65 -13.75 14.62
C GLY A 15 6.43 -12.37 13.98
N ILE A 16 6.89 -12.19 12.74
CA ILE A 16 6.77 -10.90 12.02
C ILE A 16 5.29 -10.50 11.84
N TYR A 17 4.42 -11.44 11.45
CA TYR A 17 2.98 -11.18 11.35
C TYR A 17 2.37 -10.76 12.69
N THR A 18 2.79 -11.39 13.79
CA THR A 18 2.32 -11.05 15.15
C THR A 18 2.73 -9.64 15.55
N TYR A 19 3.97 -9.23 15.26
CA TYR A 19 4.42 -7.85 15.50
C TYR A 19 3.63 -6.83 14.68
N PHE A 20 3.41 -7.11 13.39
CA PHE A 20 2.64 -6.21 12.53
C PHE A 20 1.19 -6.06 13.00
N LYS A 21 0.56 -7.15 13.44
CA LYS A 21 -0.80 -7.10 13.99
C LYS A 21 -0.85 -6.30 15.30
N TRP A 22 0.12 -6.49 16.19
CA TRP A 22 0.23 -5.73 17.43
C TRP A 22 0.43 -4.22 17.19
N VAL A 23 1.27 -3.84 16.23
CA VAL A 23 1.45 -2.43 15.83
C VAL A 23 0.15 -1.86 15.27
N GLN A 24 -0.55 -2.64 14.44
CA GLN A 24 -1.83 -2.21 13.86
C GLN A 24 -2.92 -2.02 14.92
N GLU A 25 -3.00 -2.90 15.92
CA GLU A 25 -3.94 -2.76 17.04
C GLU A 25 -3.58 -1.58 17.95
N THR A 26 -2.29 -1.37 18.23
CA THR A 26 -1.80 -0.25 19.07
C THR A 26 -2.04 1.11 18.41
N SER A 27 -1.98 1.17 17.09
CA SER A 27 -2.17 2.40 16.30
C SER A 27 -3.63 2.67 15.89
N ALA A 28 -4.60 2.01 16.55
CA ALA A 28 -6.03 2.10 16.21
C ALA A 28 -6.35 1.78 14.73
N GLY A 29 -5.53 0.93 14.10
CA GLY A 29 -5.72 0.50 12.73
C GLY A 29 -5.21 1.47 11.66
N GLN A 30 -4.47 2.52 12.03
CA GLN A 30 -4.04 3.57 11.10
C GLN A 30 -2.60 3.44 10.61
N PHE A 31 -1.75 2.63 11.25
CA PHE A 31 -0.33 2.55 10.91
C PHE A 31 -0.09 2.19 9.45
N PHE A 32 -0.73 1.12 8.97
CA PHE A 32 -0.58 0.70 7.57
C PHE A 32 -1.19 1.68 6.56
N LEU A 33 -2.18 2.48 6.98
CA LEU A 33 -2.74 3.55 6.14
C LEU A 33 -1.70 4.65 5.90
N TRP A 34 -0.99 5.09 6.94
CA TRP A 34 0.05 6.10 6.79
C TRP A 34 1.25 5.61 5.99
N ILE A 35 1.61 4.33 6.11
CA ILE A 35 2.63 3.71 5.26
C ILE A 35 2.19 3.71 3.80
N LEU A 36 0.95 3.30 3.51
CA LEU A 36 0.39 3.33 2.16
C LEU A 36 0.36 4.75 1.58
N PHE A 37 0.03 5.75 2.40
CA PHE A 37 0.03 7.15 2.00
C PHE A 37 1.45 7.67 1.73
N GLY A 38 2.43 7.30 2.55
CA GLY A 38 3.84 7.61 2.31
C GLY A 38 4.35 6.98 1.01
N LEU A 39 4.02 5.71 0.76
CA LEU A 39 4.33 5.02 -0.49
C LEU A 39 3.66 5.70 -1.69
N PHE A 40 2.40 6.11 -1.56
CA PHE A 40 1.69 6.84 -2.60
C PHE A 40 2.44 8.11 -3.02
N ILE A 41 2.88 8.92 -2.04
CA ILE A 41 3.64 10.14 -2.31
C ILE A 41 4.99 9.82 -2.96
N LEU A 42 5.71 8.81 -2.47
CA LEU A 42 7.00 8.42 -3.02
C LEU A 42 6.87 7.97 -4.48
N PHE A 43 5.90 7.10 -4.79
CA PHE A 43 5.63 6.68 -6.16
C PHE A 43 5.19 7.85 -7.04
N TYR A 44 4.30 8.71 -6.55
CA TYR A 44 3.86 9.89 -7.28
C TYR A 44 5.02 10.82 -7.64
N LEU A 45 5.88 11.16 -6.67
CA LEU A 45 7.04 12.02 -6.90
C LEU A 45 8.06 11.37 -7.85
N SER A 46 8.29 10.07 -7.71
CA SER A 46 9.22 9.33 -8.56
C SER A 46 8.75 9.29 -10.01
N ILE A 47 7.46 9.05 -10.25
CA ILE A 47 6.91 8.93 -11.61
C ILE A 47 6.69 10.32 -12.25
N LYS A 48 6.31 11.33 -11.46
CA LYS A 48 6.15 12.72 -11.93
C LYS A 48 7.42 13.28 -12.60
N GLN A 49 8.61 12.82 -12.21
CA GLN A 49 9.85 13.26 -12.86
C GLN A 49 9.94 12.84 -14.33
N TYR A 50 9.19 11.83 -14.76
CA TYR A 50 9.27 11.23 -16.09
C TYR A 50 7.99 11.34 -16.92
N THR A 51 6.88 11.84 -16.36
CA THR A 51 5.58 11.86 -17.05
C THR A 51 4.65 12.99 -16.60
N SER A 52 3.48 13.09 -17.24
CA SER A 52 2.44 14.08 -16.92
C SER A 52 1.82 13.84 -15.54
N ASN A 53 1.19 14.87 -14.97
CA ASN A 53 0.66 14.79 -13.61
C ASN A 53 -0.45 13.72 -13.49
N GLY A 54 -1.30 13.58 -14.51
CA GLY A 54 -2.38 12.60 -14.53
C GLY A 54 -1.89 11.16 -14.61
N ARG A 55 -0.88 10.89 -15.43
CA ARG A 55 -0.30 9.53 -15.57
C ARG A 55 0.46 9.12 -14.32
N ALA A 56 1.19 10.04 -13.70
CA ALA A 56 1.89 9.79 -12.45
C ALA A 56 0.93 9.47 -11.30
N PHE A 57 -0.16 10.23 -11.19
CA PHE A 57 -1.20 10.01 -10.18
C PHE A 57 -1.93 8.68 -10.38
N LEU A 58 -2.30 8.34 -11.63
CA LEU A 58 -2.92 7.05 -11.95
C LEU A 58 -2.03 5.87 -11.57
N ALA A 59 -0.75 5.91 -11.98
CA ALA A 59 0.19 4.84 -11.69
C ALA A 59 0.41 4.66 -10.19
N SER A 60 0.62 5.74 -9.44
CA SER A 60 0.81 5.66 -7.98
C SER A 60 -0.44 5.15 -7.25
N SER A 61 -1.64 5.60 -7.64
CA SER A 61 -2.90 5.10 -7.08
C SER A 61 -3.09 3.60 -7.34
N PHE A 62 -2.75 3.14 -8.54
CA PHE A 62 -2.87 1.73 -8.91
C PHE A 62 -1.94 0.82 -8.08
N PHE A 63 -0.68 1.22 -7.89
CA PHE A 63 0.25 0.47 -7.03
C PHE A 63 -0.22 0.43 -5.58
N CYS A 64 -0.70 1.55 -5.04
CA CYS A 64 -1.26 1.58 -3.69
C CYS A 64 -2.53 0.74 -3.56
N MET A 65 -3.38 0.69 -4.59
CA MET A 65 -4.54 -0.20 -4.64
C MET A 65 -4.12 -1.67 -4.54
N ALA A 66 -3.15 -2.10 -5.34
CA ALA A 66 -2.65 -3.48 -5.34
C ALA A 66 -2.07 -3.88 -3.97
N ILE A 67 -1.25 -3.01 -3.36
CA ILE A 67 -0.67 -3.26 -2.03
C ILE A 67 -1.76 -3.25 -0.95
N SER A 68 -2.73 -2.33 -1.04
CA SER A 68 -3.86 -2.27 -0.09
C SER A 68 -4.71 -3.53 -0.11
N ALA A 69 -4.92 -4.14 -1.28
CA ALA A 69 -5.67 -5.39 -1.41
C ALA A 69 -4.95 -6.54 -0.69
N ILE A 70 -3.62 -6.64 -0.85
CA ILE A 70 -2.80 -7.65 -0.15
C ILE A 70 -2.86 -7.44 1.36
N LEU A 71 -2.69 -6.19 1.84
CA LEU A 71 -2.77 -5.86 3.27
C LEU A 71 -4.14 -6.15 3.88
N THR A 72 -5.22 -5.98 3.09
CA THR A 72 -6.59 -6.29 3.52
C THR A 72 -6.79 -7.79 3.67
N VAL A 73 -6.27 -8.61 2.74
CA VAL A 73 -6.29 -10.08 2.84
C VAL A 73 -5.52 -10.57 4.06
N LEU A 74 -4.42 -9.90 4.40
CA LEU A 74 -3.62 -10.18 5.60
C LEU A 74 -4.26 -9.65 6.90
N GLN A 75 -5.45 -9.04 6.84
CA GLN A 75 -6.12 -8.39 7.99
C GLN A 75 -5.28 -7.29 8.67
N LEU A 76 -4.26 -6.77 7.97
CA LEU A 76 -3.38 -5.71 8.45
C LEU A 76 -3.92 -4.32 8.09
N LEU A 77 -4.90 -4.24 7.20
CA LEU A 77 -5.56 -2.99 6.81
C LEU A 77 -7.08 -3.14 6.91
N ASN A 78 -7.76 -2.12 7.44
CA ASN A 78 -9.21 -2.08 7.47
C ASN A 78 -9.76 -1.96 6.03
N SER A 79 -10.73 -2.80 5.68
CA SER A 79 -11.38 -2.81 4.37
C SER A 79 -11.91 -1.43 3.95
N MET A 80 -12.33 -0.59 4.91
CA MET A 80 -12.78 0.78 4.63
C MET A 80 -11.71 1.64 3.94
N TYR A 81 -10.44 1.46 4.32
CA TYR A 81 -9.33 2.22 3.75
C TYR A 81 -8.92 1.73 2.37
N ALA A 82 -9.13 0.45 2.05
CA ALA A 82 -8.90 -0.09 0.72
C ALA A 82 -9.82 0.58 -0.33
N TYR A 83 -11.07 0.86 0.04
CA TYR A 83 -12.01 1.57 -0.86
C TYR A 83 -11.54 2.98 -1.23
N ALA A 84 -10.84 3.68 -0.34
CA ALA A 84 -10.31 5.01 -0.63
C ALA A 84 -9.29 4.97 -1.80
N PHE A 85 -8.42 3.97 -1.83
CA PHE A 85 -7.44 3.80 -2.92
C PHE A 85 -8.08 3.37 -4.24
N ILE A 86 -9.17 2.60 -4.19
CA ILE A 86 -9.97 2.26 -5.38
C ILE A 86 -10.59 3.54 -5.98
N LEU A 87 -11.18 4.39 -5.14
CA LEU A 87 -11.74 5.68 -5.60
C LEU A 87 -10.66 6.62 -6.15
N LEU A 88 -9.50 6.70 -5.50
CA LEU A 88 -8.37 7.48 -6.00
C LEU A 88 -7.91 7.01 -7.38
N THR A 89 -7.87 5.70 -7.61
CA THR A 89 -7.56 5.13 -8.93
C THR A 89 -8.60 5.56 -9.97
N GLY A 90 -9.89 5.54 -9.62
CA GLY A 90 -10.97 6.02 -10.50
C GLY A 90 -10.82 7.50 -10.86
N ILE A 91 -10.50 8.35 -9.87
CA ILE A 91 -10.22 9.78 -10.10
C ILE A 91 -8.99 9.95 -11.00
N GLY A 92 -7.94 9.15 -10.80
CA GLY A 92 -6.75 9.17 -11.64
C GLY A 92 -7.02 8.82 -13.11
N VAL A 93 -7.93 7.87 -13.37
CA VAL A 93 -8.37 7.53 -14.73
C VAL A 93 -9.05 8.71 -15.39
N VAL A 94 -10.01 9.34 -14.69
CA VAL A 94 -10.73 10.51 -15.19
C VAL A 94 -9.77 11.67 -15.43
N TRP A 95 -8.83 11.90 -14.53
CA TRP A 95 -7.84 12.97 -14.66
C TRP A 95 -6.91 12.75 -15.86
N SER A 96 -6.37 11.54 -16.00
CA SER A 96 -5.53 11.20 -17.16
C SER A 96 -6.31 11.28 -18.48
N TYR A 97 -7.61 10.98 -18.46
CA TYR A 97 -8.48 11.12 -19.62
C TYR A 97 -8.72 12.59 -20.01
N LEU A 98 -8.94 13.45 -19.02
CA LEU A 98 -9.10 14.89 -19.25
C LEU A 98 -7.81 15.53 -19.76
N GLU A 99 -6.66 15.16 -19.20
CA GLU A 99 -5.35 15.67 -19.62
C GLU A 99 -5.07 15.34 -21.09
N ASN A 100 -5.35 14.11 -21.53
CA ASN A 100 -5.20 13.69 -22.94
C ASN A 100 -6.20 14.35 -23.92
N ARG A 101 -7.23 15.07 -23.44
CA ARG A 101 -8.19 15.82 -24.29
C ARG A 101 -7.89 17.33 -24.37
N VAL A 102 -7.06 17.84 -23.46
CA VAL A 102 -6.67 19.25 -23.40
C VAL A 102 -5.41 19.51 -24.24
N GLU A 103 -4.58 18.49 -24.44
CA GLU A 103 -3.50 18.45 -25.44
C GLU A 103 -4.04 18.17 -26.86
#